data_AF-A0A485P3K0-F1
#
_entry.id   AF-A0A485P3K0-F1
#
_cell.length_a   1.000
_cell.length_b   1.000
_cell.length_c   1.000
_cell.angle_alpha   90.00
_cell.angle_beta   90.00
_cell.angle_gamma   90.00
#
_symmetry.space_group_name_H-M   'P 1'
#
loop_
_entity.id
_entity.type
_entity.pdbx_description
1 polymer ?
#
loop_
_entity_poly.entity_id
_entity_poly.type
_entity_poly.pdbx_seq_one_letter_code
_entity_poly.pdbx_strand_id
1 'polypeptide(L)'
;MGALDRPRFFWVGVSRARHSPECGVGAGTRDLIRAGVLKEKPLWFDIYNAFPPLREPVFRRPRLRYGKAKAAIQDILYPEDRIRAKFYSAYGSGQKAFDLFNPNFKSTCQQFVEKYIELQKLGETDEEKLFVETGKALLAEGVILRRVGEARTVLVLPQRHAELGMRKESLRPELPIFPGSLRFPTLWKVLLAPSPPGCLPML
;
A
#
# COMPACT_ATOMS: atom_id res chain seq x y z
N MET A 1 20.95 48.03 55.50
CA MET A 1 20.91 46.80 54.68
C MET A 1 19.56 46.75 54.00
N GLY A 2 19.50 47.02 52.69
CA GLY A 2 18.25 46.99 51.92
C GLY A 2 18.58 46.78 50.46
N ALA A 3 18.60 45.53 50.02
CA ALA A 3 18.84 45.17 48.63
C ALA A 3 17.50 45.25 47.88
N LEU A 4 17.44 46.15 46.90
CA LEU A 4 16.34 46.24 45.94
C LEU A 4 16.44 45.08 44.95
N ASP A 5 15.52 44.13 45.08
CA ASP A 5 15.35 43.00 44.16
C ASP A 5 14.79 43.52 42.83
N ARG A 6 15.54 43.36 41.73
CA ARG A 6 15.06 43.65 40.36
C ARG A 6 14.37 42.40 39.82
N PRO A 7 13.14 42.48 39.27
CA PRO A 7 12.51 41.32 38.66
C PRO A 7 13.25 40.91 37.39
N ARG A 8 13.72 39.66 37.39
CA ARG A 8 14.34 38.98 36.24
C ARG A 8 13.21 38.69 35.24
N PHE A 9 13.03 39.57 34.25
CA PHE A 9 12.10 39.34 33.14
C PHE A 9 12.48 38.07 32.40
N PHE A 10 11.70 37.01 32.62
CA PHE A 10 11.81 35.74 31.93
C PHE A 10 11.20 35.92 30.54
N TRP A 11 12.05 36.08 29.53
CA TRP A 11 11.62 36.01 28.14
C TRP A 11 11.14 34.59 27.84
N VAL A 12 9.82 34.36 27.91
CA VAL A 12 9.20 33.21 27.26
C VAL A 12 9.32 33.45 25.76
N GLY A 13 10.37 32.87 25.17
CA GLY A 13 10.61 32.86 23.74
C GLY A 13 9.51 32.09 23.01
N VAL A 14 8.41 32.76 22.70
CA VAL A 14 7.51 32.33 21.63
C VAL A 14 8.33 32.44 20.35
N SER A 15 8.90 31.31 19.93
CA SER A 15 9.53 31.14 18.63
C SER A 15 8.46 31.33 17.57
N ARG A 16 8.21 32.59 17.20
CA ARG A 16 7.41 32.97 16.06
C ARG A 16 8.07 32.30 14.86
N ALA A 17 7.46 31.24 14.35
CA ALA A 17 7.90 30.59 13.14
C ALA A 17 8.01 31.67 12.06
N ARG A 18 9.25 32.04 11.73
CA ARG A 18 9.53 32.94 10.62
C ARG A 18 8.81 32.36 9.42
N HIS A 19 7.88 33.12 8.86
CA HIS A 19 7.32 32.82 7.55
C HIS A 19 8.51 32.66 6.61
N SER A 20 8.70 31.46 6.07
CA SER A 20 9.72 31.23 5.05
C SER A 20 9.37 32.13 3.85
N PRO A 21 10.34 32.90 3.31
CA PRO A 21 10.12 33.69 2.12
C PRO A 21 9.67 32.76 0.99
N GLU A 22 8.66 33.22 0.25
CA GLU A 22 7.92 32.50 -0.77
C GLU A 22 8.88 31.96 -1.86
N CYS A 23 9.04 30.64 -1.93
CA CYS A 23 9.93 29.96 -2.89
C CYS A 23 9.14 29.34 -4.06
N GLY A 24 8.12 30.03 -4.57
CA GLY A 24 7.44 29.64 -5.80
C GLY A 24 8.13 30.26 -7.02
N VAL A 25 8.23 29.51 -8.13
CA VAL A 25 8.84 30.02 -9.37
C VAL A 25 8.06 31.22 -9.91
N GLY A 26 6.74 31.23 -9.78
CA GLY A 26 5.89 32.36 -10.18
C GLY A 26 6.21 33.63 -9.39
N ALA A 27 6.20 33.56 -8.05
CA ALA A 27 6.56 34.68 -7.18
C ALA A 27 8.00 35.17 -7.43
N GLY A 28 8.97 34.24 -7.52
CA GLY A 28 10.38 34.57 -7.77
C GLY A 28 10.61 35.25 -9.13
N THR A 29 10.01 34.75 -10.21
CA THR A 29 10.12 35.38 -11.54
C THR A 29 9.44 36.74 -11.58
N ARG A 30 8.29 36.91 -10.93
CA ARG A 30 7.60 38.20 -10.83
C ARG A 30 8.48 39.25 -10.14
N ASP A 31 9.11 38.87 -9.04
CA ASP A 31 9.94 39.79 -8.25
C ASP A 31 11.22 40.16 -9.02
N LEU A 32 11.82 39.23 -9.77
CA LEU A 32 12.97 39.50 -10.63
C LEU A 32 12.65 40.42 -11.81
N ILE A 33 11.47 40.27 -12.42
CA ILE A 33 10.97 41.19 -13.46
C ILE A 33 10.76 42.58 -12.85
N ARG A 34 10.13 42.67 -11.67
CA ARG A 34 9.87 43.94 -10.98
C ARG A 34 11.16 44.66 -10.57
N ALA A 35 12.19 43.92 -10.17
CA ALA A 35 13.50 44.46 -9.82
C ALA A 35 14.35 44.86 -11.06
N GLY A 36 13.88 44.56 -12.28
CA GLY A 36 14.59 44.87 -13.52
C GLY A 36 15.83 43.99 -13.77
N VAL A 37 16.04 42.94 -12.96
CA VAL A 37 17.13 41.96 -13.14
C VAL A 37 16.85 41.09 -14.36
N LEU A 38 15.59 40.66 -14.50
CA LEU A 38 15.11 39.92 -15.67
C LEU A 38 14.52 40.90 -16.69
N LYS A 39 15.30 41.22 -17.72
CA LYS A 39 14.91 42.21 -18.75
C LYS A 39 13.82 41.69 -19.69
N GLU A 40 13.86 40.41 -20.01
CA GLU A 40 12.89 39.75 -20.89
C GLU A 40 11.96 38.86 -20.09
N LYS A 41 10.67 39.11 -20.24
CA LYS A 41 9.63 38.30 -19.62
C LYS A 41 9.60 36.91 -20.28
N PRO A 42 9.62 35.81 -19.51
CA PRO A 42 9.63 34.49 -20.10
C PRO A 42 8.24 34.14 -20.67
N LEU A 43 8.23 33.41 -21.78
CA LEU A 43 7.03 33.09 -22.55
C LEU A 43 5.91 32.42 -21.70
N TRP A 44 6.30 31.60 -20.72
CA TRP A 44 5.35 30.87 -19.88
C TRP A 44 4.70 31.75 -18.79
N PHE A 45 5.25 32.92 -18.45
CA PHE A 45 4.79 33.72 -17.32
C PHE A 45 3.40 34.30 -17.54
N ASP A 46 3.05 34.67 -18.77
CA ASP A 46 1.70 35.11 -19.12
C ASP A 46 0.66 34.00 -18.96
N ILE A 47 1.00 32.79 -19.41
CA ILE A 47 0.16 31.60 -19.25
C ILE A 47 -0.03 31.30 -17.77
N TYR A 48 1.04 31.39 -16.97
CA TYR A 48 1.01 31.16 -15.53
C TYR A 48 0.14 32.18 -14.79
N ASN A 49 0.16 33.45 -15.19
CA ASN A 49 -0.69 34.48 -14.58
C ASN A 49 -2.16 34.37 -15.00
N ALA A 50 -2.43 33.95 -16.24
CA ALA A 50 -3.78 33.72 -16.73
C ALA A 50 -4.42 32.49 -16.07
N PHE A 51 -3.65 31.42 -15.89
CA PHE A 51 -4.10 30.15 -15.34
C PHE A 51 -3.18 29.69 -14.19
N PRO A 52 -3.23 30.36 -13.02
CA PRO A 52 -2.40 29.99 -11.89
C PRO A 52 -2.81 28.61 -11.35
N PRO A 53 -1.83 27.78 -10.91
CA PRO A 53 -2.15 26.48 -10.33
C PRO A 53 -2.87 26.63 -8.99
N LEU A 54 -3.74 25.66 -8.63
CA LEU A 54 -4.47 25.65 -7.35
C LEU A 54 -3.57 25.75 -6.12
N ARG A 55 -2.35 25.22 -6.23
CA ARG A 55 -1.33 25.27 -5.18
C ARG A 55 -0.03 25.72 -5.79
N GLU A 56 0.56 26.76 -5.19
CA GLU A 56 1.84 27.26 -5.63
C GLU A 56 2.95 26.21 -5.42
N PRO A 57 3.85 26.00 -6.41
CA PRO A 57 4.95 25.05 -6.32
C PRO A 57 6.05 25.58 -5.40
N VAL A 58 5.77 25.59 -4.10
CA VAL A 58 6.73 25.95 -3.05
C VAL A 58 7.45 24.70 -2.59
N PHE A 59 8.78 24.76 -2.53
CA PHE A 59 9.58 23.70 -1.95
C PHE A 59 9.18 23.47 -0.48
N ARG A 60 8.73 22.26 -0.16
CA ARG A 60 8.41 21.84 1.21
C ARG A 60 9.23 20.61 1.55
N ARG A 61 10.08 20.72 2.57
CA ARG A 61 10.84 19.59 3.09
C ARG A 61 9.88 18.58 3.74
N PRO A 62 9.81 17.32 3.27
CA PRO A 62 9.03 16.29 3.93
C PRO A 62 9.61 16.03 5.32
N ARG A 63 8.78 16.14 6.36
CA ARG A 63 9.15 15.88 7.76
C ARG A 63 8.49 14.60 8.23
N LEU A 64 9.25 13.76 8.93
CA LEU A 64 8.70 12.59 9.59
C LEU A 64 7.74 13.03 10.71
N ARG A 65 6.66 12.27 10.88
CA ARG A 65 5.69 12.46 11.95
C ARG A 65 6.14 11.65 13.17
N TYR A 66 6.29 12.28 14.33
CA TYR A 66 6.68 11.63 15.58
C TYR A 66 5.54 11.67 16.61
N GLY A 67 5.61 10.81 17.63
CA GLY A 67 4.64 10.76 18.71
C GLY A 67 3.26 10.32 18.24
N LYS A 68 2.22 11.09 18.59
CA LYS A 68 0.81 10.77 18.28
C LYS A 68 0.34 11.28 16.90
N ALA A 69 1.24 11.84 16.10
CA ALA A 69 0.88 12.42 14.80
C ALA A 69 0.60 11.34 13.76
N LYS A 70 -0.68 11.19 13.38
CA LYS A 70 -1.14 10.28 12.32
C LYS A 70 -1.40 11.03 11.02
N ALA A 71 -1.52 10.29 9.91
CA ALA A 71 -2.05 10.85 8.67
C ALA A 71 -3.54 11.19 8.85
N ALA A 72 -4.03 12.20 8.12
CA ALA A 72 -5.43 12.60 8.14
C ALA A 72 -6.30 11.77 7.17
N ILE A 73 -5.77 10.68 6.63
CA ILE A 73 -6.42 9.83 5.64
C ILE A 73 -7.23 8.78 6.40
N GLN A 74 -8.50 8.61 6.02
CA GLN A 74 -9.40 7.61 6.58
C GLN A 74 -9.42 6.37 5.69
N ASP A 75 -9.74 5.23 6.29
CA ASP A 75 -9.94 3.99 5.55
C ASP A 75 -11.25 4.06 4.74
N ILE A 76 -11.21 3.59 3.49
CA ILE A 76 -12.38 3.58 2.60
C ILE A 76 -13.08 2.23 2.76
N LEU A 77 -14.21 2.21 3.46
CA LEU A 77 -15.01 1.00 3.70
C LEU A 77 -16.46 1.25 3.28
N TYR A 78 -17.01 0.31 2.52
CA TYR A 78 -18.39 0.36 2.03
C TYR A 78 -19.29 -0.62 2.80
N PRO A 79 -20.61 -0.39 2.87
CA PRO A 79 -21.52 -1.29 3.55
C PRO A 79 -21.52 -2.70 2.93
N GLU A 80 -21.35 -2.81 1.61
CA GLU A 80 -21.23 -4.10 0.91
C GLU A 80 -19.98 -4.91 1.29
N ASP A 81 -18.93 -4.27 1.82
CA ASP A 81 -17.70 -4.98 2.17
C ASP A 81 -17.92 -5.96 3.33
N ARG A 82 -18.94 -5.74 4.16
CA ARG A 82 -19.40 -6.72 5.17
C ARG A 82 -19.90 -8.00 4.52
N ILE A 83 -20.66 -7.87 3.44
CA ILE A 83 -21.23 -9.00 2.68
C ILE A 83 -20.11 -9.72 1.94
N ARG A 84 -19.19 -8.97 1.32
CA ARG A 84 -18.01 -9.53 0.64
C ARG A 84 -17.12 -10.31 1.59
N ALA A 85 -16.86 -9.79 2.80
CA ALA A 85 -16.08 -10.49 3.81
C ALA A 85 -16.72 -11.85 4.14
N LYS A 86 -18.04 -11.89 4.42
CA LYS A 86 -18.77 -13.15 4.67
C LYS A 86 -18.71 -14.10 3.48
N PHE A 87 -18.88 -13.58 2.25
CA PHE A 87 -18.78 -14.38 1.02
C PHE A 87 -17.41 -15.03 0.88
N TYR A 88 -16.32 -14.27 1.01
CA TYR A 88 -14.97 -14.80 0.89
C TYR A 88 -14.59 -15.73 2.04
N SER A 89 -15.11 -15.51 3.25
CA SER A 89 -14.95 -16.46 4.35
C SER A 89 -15.66 -17.79 4.09
N ALA A 90 -16.84 -17.78 3.48
CA ALA A 90 -17.63 -18.99 3.24
C ALA A 90 -17.23 -19.75 1.97
N TYR A 91 -17.02 -19.05 0.85
CA TYR A 91 -16.82 -19.63 -0.48
C TYR A 91 -15.41 -19.41 -1.04
N GLY A 92 -14.62 -18.52 -0.46
CA GLY A 92 -13.27 -18.21 -0.92
C GLY A 92 -13.26 -17.49 -2.28
N SER A 93 -12.13 -17.57 -2.97
CA SER A 93 -12.02 -17.06 -4.34
C SER A 93 -12.82 -17.94 -5.29
N GLY A 94 -13.74 -17.32 -6.04
CA GLY A 94 -14.56 -18.02 -7.02
C GLY A 94 -13.75 -18.64 -8.17
N GLN A 95 -14.39 -19.55 -8.93
CA GLN A 95 -13.76 -20.18 -10.11
C GLN A 95 -13.57 -19.19 -11.27
N LYS A 96 -14.43 -18.17 -11.36
CA LYS A 96 -14.35 -17.14 -12.38
C LYS A 96 -13.24 -16.16 -12.01
N ALA A 97 -12.19 -16.11 -12.84
CA ALA A 97 -11.13 -15.13 -12.70
C ALA A 97 -11.67 -13.70 -12.87
N PHE A 98 -11.06 -12.74 -12.18
CA PHE A 98 -11.39 -11.34 -12.35
C PHE A 98 -10.83 -10.81 -13.66
N ASP A 99 -11.69 -10.18 -14.45
CA ASP A 99 -11.26 -9.39 -15.59
C ASP A 99 -11.25 -7.91 -15.20
N LEU A 100 -10.04 -7.40 -14.92
CA LEU A 100 -9.82 -6.02 -14.48
C LEU A 100 -9.77 -5.02 -15.64
N PHE A 101 -9.70 -5.48 -16.90
CA PHE A 101 -9.68 -4.60 -18.07
C PHE A 101 -11.07 -4.07 -18.41
N ASN A 102 -12.09 -4.85 -18.10
CA ASN A 102 -13.47 -4.49 -18.35
C ASN A 102 -14.06 -3.71 -17.15
N PRO A 103 -14.42 -2.42 -17.30
CA PRO A 103 -14.93 -1.62 -16.19
C PRO A 103 -16.29 -2.10 -15.69
N ASN A 104 -17.06 -2.78 -16.55
CA ASN A 104 -18.39 -3.29 -16.24
C ASN A 104 -18.38 -4.78 -15.83
N PHE A 105 -17.21 -5.34 -15.49
CA PHE A 105 -17.11 -6.74 -15.13
C PHE A 105 -17.80 -7.04 -13.80
N LYS A 106 -18.86 -7.84 -13.86
CA LYS A 106 -19.52 -8.40 -12.68
C LYS A 106 -18.85 -9.72 -12.30
N SER A 107 -18.17 -9.69 -11.15
CA SER A 107 -17.67 -10.90 -10.50
C SER A 107 -18.82 -11.67 -9.84
N THR A 108 -18.57 -12.95 -9.52
CA THR A 108 -19.56 -13.78 -8.80
C THR A 108 -19.90 -13.18 -7.43
N CYS A 109 -18.91 -12.59 -6.75
CA CYS A 109 -19.10 -11.89 -5.49
C CYS A 109 -19.97 -10.62 -5.68
N GLN A 110 -19.77 -9.90 -6.79
CA GLN A 110 -20.57 -8.71 -7.09
C GLN A 110 -22.03 -9.08 -7.36
N GLN A 111 -22.28 -10.15 -8.14
CA GLN A 111 -23.63 -10.68 -8.36
C GLN A 111 -24.29 -11.10 -7.03
N PHE A 112 -23.53 -11.73 -6.13
CA PHE A 112 -24.02 -12.09 -4.80
C PHE A 112 -24.46 -10.87 -3.99
N VAL A 113 -23.64 -9.81 -3.99
CA VAL A 113 -23.96 -8.56 -3.29
C VAL A 113 -25.20 -7.88 -3.87
N GLU A 114 -25.33 -7.81 -5.20
CA GLU A 114 -26.50 -7.23 -5.87
C GLU A 114 -27.79 -7.95 -5.44
N LYS A 115 -27.79 -9.28 -5.50
CA LYS A 115 -28.92 -10.12 -5.07
C LYS A 115 -29.23 -9.96 -3.59
N TYR A 116 -28.20 -9.85 -2.74
CA TYR A 116 -28.38 -9.61 -1.31
C TYR A 116 -29.07 -8.30 -1.03
N ILE A 117 -28.68 -7.23 -1.74
CA ILE A 117 -29.30 -5.91 -1.60
C ILE A 117 -30.74 -5.92 -2.14
N GLU A 118 -31.02 -6.67 -3.22
CA GLU A 118 -32.37 -6.85 -3.74
C GLU A 118 -33.29 -7.50 -2.69
N LEU A 119 -32.87 -8.60 -2.07
CA LEU A 119 -33.65 -9.28 -1.01
C LEU A 119 -33.79 -8.41 0.24
N GLN A 120 -32.73 -7.69 0.62
CA GLN A 120 -32.78 -6.77 1.77
C GLN A 120 -33.81 -5.65 1.57
N LYS A 121 -33.98 -5.15 0.33
CA LYS A 121 -35.00 -4.14 0.00
C LYS A 121 -36.43 -4.69 0.08
N LEU A 122 -36.61 -6.00 -0.12
CA LEU A 122 -37.91 -6.66 -0.07
C LEU A 122 -38.41 -6.89 1.37
N GLY A 123 -37.57 -6.64 2.39
CA GLY A 123 -38.00 -6.59 3.79
C GLY A 123 -37.58 -7.79 4.64
N GLU A 124 -36.68 -8.64 4.16
CA GLU A 124 -36.06 -9.69 4.98
C GLU A 124 -35.01 -9.07 5.93
N THR A 125 -35.18 -9.24 7.24
CA THR A 125 -34.34 -8.59 8.25
C THR A 125 -33.16 -9.45 8.73
N ASP A 126 -33.26 -10.78 8.58
CA ASP A 126 -32.29 -11.70 9.18
C ASP A 126 -31.10 -11.94 8.25
N GLU A 127 -29.91 -11.48 8.64
CA GLU A 127 -28.69 -11.53 7.83
C GLU A 127 -28.31 -12.95 7.39
N GLU A 128 -28.54 -13.95 8.24
CA GLU A 128 -28.22 -15.36 7.98
C GLU A 128 -29.19 -15.98 6.97
N LYS A 129 -30.49 -15.66 7.08
CA LYS A 129 -31.51 -16.14 6.14
C LYS A 129 -31.28 -15.54 4.76
N LEU A 130 -31.08 -14.22 4.71
CA LEU A 130 -30.68 -13.50 3.50
C LEU A 130 -29.48 -14.16 2.81
N PHE A 131 -28.43 -14.49 3.55
CA PHE A 131 -27.22 -15.09 2.99
C PHE A 131 -27.44 -16.48 2.39
N VAL A 132 -28.32 -17.29 3.00
CA VAL A 132 -28.66 -18.62 2.49
C VAL A 132 -29.57 -18.51 1.27
N GLU A 133 -30.53 -17.59 1.29
CA GLU A 133 -31.48 -17.36 0.21
C GLU A 133 -30.82 -16.79 -1.04
N THR A 134 -29.90 -15.83 -0.88
CA THR A 134 -29.07 -15.36 -2.01
C THR A 134 -28.21 -16.48 -2.59
N GLY A 135 -27.63 -17.33 -1.74
CA GLY A 135 -26.88 -18.50 -2.19
C GLY A 135 -27.73 -19.43 -3.05
N LYS A 136 -28.98 -19.69 -2.64
CA LYS A 136 -29.94 -20.50 -3.41
C LYS A 136 -30.32 -19.81 -4.73
N ALA A 137 -30.56 -18.51 -4.72
CA ALA A 137 -30.90 -17.74 -5.92
C ALA A 137 -29.77 -17.78 -6.96
N LEU A 138 -28.52 -17.64 -6.55
CA LEU A 138 -27.36 -17.72 -7.46
C LEU A 138 -27.13 -19.13 -8.02
N LEU A 139 -27.44 -20.17 -7.25
CA LEU A 139 -27.41 -21.54 -7.75
C LEU A 139 -28.49 -21.77 -8.81
N ALA A 140 -29.67 -21.15 -8.67
CA ALA A 140 -30.72 -21.17 -9.69
C ALA A 140 -30.30 -20.41 -10.97
N GLU A 141 -29.49 -19.37 -10.84
CA GLU A 141 -28.88 -18.64 -11.97
C GLU A 141 -27.69 -19.39 -12.61
N GLY A 142 -27.31 -20.56 -12.07
CA GLY A 142 -26.25 -21.42 -12.62
C GLY A 142 -24.83 -21.06 -12.18
N VAL A 143 -24.66 -20.21 -11.16
CA VAL A 143 -23.34 -19.86 -10.64
C VAL A 143 -22.82 -20.95 -9.70
N ILE A 144 -21.59 -21.42 -9.94
CA ILE A 144 -20.97 -22.47 -9.12
C ILE A 144 -20.39 -21.86 -7.84
N LEU A 145 -20.98 -22.18 -6.69
CA LEU A 145 -20.50 -21.81 -5.36
C LEU A 145 -19.88 -23.04 -4.67
N ARG A 146 -18.60 -22.98 -4.30
CA ARG A 146 -17.91 -24.05 -3.55
C ARG A 146 -17.57 -23.53 -2.16
N ARG A 147 -18.04 -24.20 -1.10
CA ARG A 147 -17.75 -23.79 0.28
C ARG A 147 -16.34 -24.22 0.70
N VAL A 148 -15.63 -23.31 1.35
CA VAL A 148 -14.32 -23.55 1.96
C VAL A 148 -14.54 -24.31 3.27
N GLY A 149 -14.70 -25.63 3.15
CA GLY A 149 -14.95 -26.53 4.28
C GLY A 149 -15.42 -27.93 3.85
N GLU A 150 -16.08 -28.03 2.70
CA GLU A 150 -16.69 -29.29 2.21
C GLU A 150 -15.91 -29.95 1.05
N ALA A 151 -14.84 -29.34 0.55
CA ALA A 151 -14.12 -29.80 -0.65
C ALA A 151 -12.72 -30.38 -0.39
N ARG A 152 -12.57 -31.24 0.64
CA ARG A 152 -11.47 -32.24 0.72
C ARG A 152 -11.97 -33.68 0.76
N THR A 153 -13.23 -33.94 0.40
CA THR A 153 -13.73 -35.30 0.22
C THR A 153 -13.37 -35.84 -1.16
N VAL A 154 -12.22 -36.51 -1.22
CA VAL A 154 -12.00 -37.81 -1.87
C VAL A 154 -12.43 -37.91 -3.35
N LEU A 155 -11.52 -37.57 -4.26
CA LEU A 155 -11.37 -38.34 -5.50
C LEU A 155 -10.38 -39.48 -5.22
N VAL A 156 -10.84 -40.55 -4.59
CA VAL A 156 -10.10 -41.83 -4.59
C VAL A 156 -10.45 -42.53 -5.90
N LEU A 157 -9.51 -42.48 -6.84
CA LEU A 157 -9.44 -43.48 -7.91
C LEU A 157 -9.05 -44.81 -7.25
N PRO A 158 -9.77 -45.93 -7.49
CA PRO A 158 -9.35 -47.22 -6.97
C PRO A 158 -8.20 -47.75 -7.81
N GLN A 159 -6.96 -47.47 -7.42
CA GLN A 159 -5.80 -48.15 -7.97
C GLN A 159 -5.66 -49.52 -7.32
N ARG A 160 -5.94 -50.54 -8.13
CA ARG A 160 -5.68 -51.95 -7.87
C ARG A 160 -4.16 -52.18 -7.78
N HIS A 161 -3.75 -52.79 -6.66
CA HIS A 161 -2.62 -53.70 -6.42
C HIS A 161 -1.24 -53.42 -7.03
N ALA A 162 -0.23 -53.35 -6.17
CA ALA A 162 0.92 -54.27 -6.21
C ALA A 162 1.64 -54.28 -4.85
N GLU A 163 1.59 -55.43 -4.19
CA GLU A 163 2.42 -55.77 -3.04
C GLU A 163 3.86 -56.03 -3.53
N LEU A 164 4.87 -55.46 -2.87
CA LEU A 164 6.16 -56.10 -2.65
C LEU A 164 6.74 -55.58 -1.34
N GLY A 165 6.80 -56.47 -0.34
CA GLY A 165 7.46 -56.21 0.92
C GLY A 165 8.98 -56.16 0.77
N MET A 166 9.64 -55.45 1.68
CA MET A 166 10.51 -56.07 2.70
C MET A 166 11.31 -55.00 3.48
N ARG A 167 11.50 -55.32 4.77
CA ARG A 167 12.47 -54.83 5.77
C ARG A 167 12.19 -53.48 6.46
N LYS A 168 11.66 -53.60 7.69
CA LYS A 168 11.85 -52.61 8.75
C LYS A 168 13.23 -52.87 9.38
N GLU A 169 14.17 -51.94 9.22
CA GLU A 169 15.33 -51.82 10.09
C GLU A 169 15.10 -50.57 10.94
N SER A 170 14.80 -50.79 12.22
CA SER A 170 14.73 -49.77 13.26
C SER A 170 16.12 -49.24 13.57
N LEU A 171 16.30 -47.92 13.67
CA LEU A 171 17.20 -47.22 14.60
C LEU A 171 17.00 -45.69 14.43
N ARG A 172 16.51 -45.02 15.49
CA ARG A 172 16.71 -43.59 15.77
C ARG A 172 17.68 -43.49 16.96
N PRO A 173 18.26 -42.32 17.32
CA PRO A 173 18.13 -40.96 16.78
C PRO A 173 19.50 -40.29 16.51
N GLU A 174 19.52 -39.06 15.99
CA GLU A 174 20.35 -37.95 16.52
C GLU A 174 19.99 -36.66 15.74
N LEU A 175 19.79 -35.56 16.47
CA LEU A 175 19.50 -34.23 15.93
C LEU A 175 20.81 -33.50 15.63
N PRO A 176 21.05 -32.96 14.42
CA PRO A 176 22.22 -32.13 14.21
C PRO A 176 21.98 -30.70 14.72
N ILE A 177 22.77 -30.38 15.76
CA ILE A 177 23.15 -29.05 16.19
C ILE A 177 23.76 -28.31 15.00
N PHE A 178 23.28 -27.10 14.67
CA PHE A 178 23.90 -26.21 13.69
C PHE A 178 25.00 -25.37 14.34
N PRO A 179 26.27 -25.48 13.92
CA PRO A 179 27.25 -24.44 14.17
C PRO A 179 27.40 -23.52 12.95
N GLY A 180 27.38 -22.22 13.21
CA GLY A 180 28.34 -21.25 12.69
C GLY A 180 28.47 -21.03 11.17
N SER A 181 28.08 -19.82 10.75
CA SER A 181 28.91 -18.95 9.89
C SER A 181 29.41 -19.54 8.56
N LEU A 182 28.63 -19.34 7.49
CA LEU A 182 29.14 -19.34 6.12
C LEU A 182 28.82 -18.02 5.40
N ARG A 183 29.81 -17.14 5.53
CA ARG A 183 30.31 -16.13 4.60
C ARG A 183 29.78 -16.29 3.16
N PHE A 184 28.95 -15.34 2.73
CA PHE A 184 28.50 -15.18 1.34
C PHE A 184 29.69 -14.86 0.41
N PRO A 185 29.85 -15.52 -0.74
CA PRO A 185 30.82 -15.13 -1.76
C PRO A 185 30.31 -13.91 -2.55
N THR A 186 31.02 -12.80 -2.41
CA THR A 186 30.88 -11.61 -3.25
C THR A 186 31.42 -11.90 -4.65
N LEU A 187 30.55 -12.20 -5.60
CA LEU A 187 30.89 -12.28 -7.03
C LEU A 187 30.03 -11.32 -7.86
N TRP A 188 30.07 -10.02 -7.52
CA TRP A 188 29.54 -8.96 -8.40
C TRP A 188 30.31 -7.63 -8.25
N LYS A 189 31.64 -7.68 -8.12
CA LYS A 189 32.45 -6.46 -8.06
C LYS A 189 33.63 -6.53 -9.02
N VAL A 190 33.32 -6.62 -10.31
CA VAL A 190 34.25 -6.30 -11.41
C VAL A 190 33.53 -5.31 -12.33
N LEU A 191 33.46 -4.06 -11.92
CA LEU A 191 33.42 -2.89 -12.80
C LEU A 191 33.77 -1.66 -11.96
N LEU A 192 34.67 -0.82 -12.49
CA LEU A 192 35.24 0.41 -11.92
C LEU A 192 36.30 0.24 -10.82
N ALA A 193 37.56 0.08 -11.25
CA ALA A 193 38.71 0.56 -10.49
C ALA A 193 39.22 1.86 -11.14
N PRO A 194 39.39 2.96 -10.38
CA PRO A 194 40.07 4.16 -10.83
C PRO A 194 41.59 3.99 -10.73
N SER A 195 42.31 4.48 -11.74
CA SER A 195 43.77 4.55 -11.83
C SER A 195 44.37 5.53 -10.81
N PRO A 196 45.47 5.17 -10.11
CA PRO A 196 46.25 6.12 -9.33
C PRO A 196 47.42 6.74 -10.13
N PRO A 197 47.87 7.95 -9.73
CA PRO A 197 48.86 8.74 -10.45
C PRO A 197 50.30 8.37 -10.08
N GLY A 198 51.21 8.37 -11.06
CA GLY A 198 52.64 8.19 -10.85
C GLY A 198 53.45 8.96 -11.90
N CYS A 199 54.16 9.98 -11.43
CA CYS A 199 55.14 10.78 -12.15
C CYS A 199 56.38 9.94 -12.53
N LEU A 200 56.94 10.06 -13.74
CA LEU A 200 58.23 10.72 -14.12
C LEU A 200 58.82 9.93 -15.32
N PRO A 201 59.95 10.33 -15.94
CA PRO A 201 60.16 11.43 -16.89
C PRO A 201 60.67 10.90 -18.25
N MET A 202 60.85 11.77 -19.25
CA MET A 202 61.94 11.79 -20.26
C MET A 202 61.50 12.44 -21.57
N LEU A 203 62.33 13.40 -22.00
CA LEU A 203 62.38 14.16 -23.27
C LEU A 203 61.40 15.34 -23.40
#